data_AF-A0A812FE61-F1
#
_entry.id   AF-A0A812FE61-F1
#
_cell.length_a   1.000
_cell.length_b   1.000
_cell.length_c   1.000
_cell.angle_alpha   90.00
_cell.angle_beta   90.00
_cell.angle_gamma   90.00
#
_symmetry.space_group_name_H-M   'P 1'
#
loop_
_entity.id
_entity.type
_entity.pdbx_description
1 polymer ?
#
loop_
_entity_poly.entity_id
_entity_poly.type
_entity_poly.pdbx_seq_one_letter_code
_entity_poly.pdbx_strand_id
1 'polypeptide(L)'
;MNLSKTLLATVLTVPLALTGCGGSSDGHNNGSGQQYQFSGAVQKGPLQPGSVVTINELNQDLQPTGRSYTTQIEDYEGNYSVKERFSTPYAELVAHGYYFNELTNHADEQMSMSAFVDMNATSQVNFNVATAAMKQSVMAQVQAGTEFNEAVDKATSDLLKLYSYAPEQWSGHINFYNTNLSNSGDTSTLLLVISTSTLTMATDNKLTLEEQIDEIGQVLLEPESAQFEEMKQALNEYSLALYKTAAYENTMNYFADNGLEFDIPHIDYFIDVSGDGVLPNKDLPVFRYTSGVGIGSDEIGGLRPAGAGAIDYQGRPMTFEVTGEFKHGEIASIEYTDTGVSIWYRLTDVDFEGDSFEDCVTVNTVKPAPANFPWKACVTIVKNN
;
A
#
# COMPACT_ATOMS: atom_id res chain seq x y z
N MET A 1 -10.22 -15.96 53.41
CA MET A 1 -10.18 -16.74 54.67
C MET A 1 -9.79 -18.17 54.37
N ASN A 2 -8.61 -18.56 54.88
CA ASN A 2 -8.07 -19.89 55.20
C ASN A 2 -8.15 -21.07 54.21
N LEU A 3 -7.02 -21.21 53.51
CA LEU A 3 -6.14 -22.39 53.38
C LEU A 3 -6.17 -23.44 54.52
N SER A 4 -5.93 -24.70 54.13
CA SER A 4 -5.29 -25.78 54.90
C SER A 4 -5.26 -27.04 54.00
N LYS A 5 -4.21 -27.86 53.83
CA LYS A 5 -2.89 -28.02 54.45
C LYS A 5 -2.04 -28.93 53.54
N THR A 6 -0.75 -28.68 53.57
CA THR A 6 0.39 -29.44 53.04
C THR A 6 0.44 -30.89 53.56
N LEU A 7 0.93 -31.84 52.74
CA LEU A 7 1.71 -32.97 53.25
C LEU A 7 2.79 -33.39 52.23
N LEU A 8 4.05 -33.27 52.65
CA LEU A 8 5.24 -33.86 52.04
C LEU A 8 5.21 -35.38 52.21
N ALA A 9 5.68 -36.13 51.21
CA ALA A 9 6.30 -37.43 51.42
C ALA A 9 7.41 -37.65 50.37
N THR A 10 8.59 -38.00 50.87
CA THR A 10 9.85 -38.04 50.15
C THR A 10 10.39 -39.48 50.15
N VAL A 11 11.09 -39.84 49.07
CA VAL A 11 12.11 -40.90 48.91
C VAL A 11 11.66 -42.36 48.71
N LEU A 12 12.00 -42.93 47.54
CA LEU A 12 12.86 -44.13 47.48
C LEU A 12 13.48 -44.32 46.08
N THR A 13 14.81 -44.39 46.06
CA THR A 13 15.69 -44.68 44.93
C THR A 13 15.79 -46.20 44.68
N VAL A 14 15.85 -46.61 43.41
CA VAL A 14 16.31 -47.95 43.00
C VAL A 14 17.23 -47.77 41.77
N PRO A 15 18.49 -48.23 41.81
CA PRO A 15 19.35 -48.30 40.64
C PRO A 15 19.26 -49.70 39.99
N LEU A 16 19.10 -49.76 38.67
CA LEU A 16 19.44 -50.93 37.87
C LEU A 16 20.49 -50.55 36.84
N ALA A 17 21.54 -51.35 36.77
CA ALA A 17 22.60 -51.26 35.80
C ALA A 17 22.65 -52.56 34.96
N LEU A 18 23.00 -52.37 33.68
CA LEU A 18 23.79 -53.20 32.76
C LEU A 18 23.12 -53.97 31.59
N THR A 19 23.67 -53.64 30.41
CA THR A 19 23.90 -54.41 29.15
C THR A 19 22.72 -54.55 28.17
N GLY A 20 22.85 -54.38 26.85
CA GLY A 20 23.99 -54.21 25.94
C GLY A 20 23.54 -54.01 24.46
N CYS A 21 24.47 -54.23 23.51
CA CYS A 21 24.46 -54.01 22.03
C CYS A 21 24.76 -52.55 21.60
N GLY A 22 25.76 -52.21 20.78
CA GLY A 22 26.65 -52.99 19.91
C GLY A 22 26.25 -52.81 18.43
N GLY A 23 26.89 -51.86 17.73
CA GLY A 23 26.72 -51.56 16.28
C GLY A 23 25.51 -50.67 15.99
N SER A 24 25.54 -49.63 15.16
CA SER A 24 26.48 -49.21 14.13
C SER A 24 26.53 -47.69 14.08
N SER A 25 27.63 -47.16 13.58
CA SER A 25 27.83 -45.76 13.24
C SER A 25 26.90 -45.35 12.10
N ASP A 26 25.68 -44.92 12.44
CA ASP A 26 24.86 -44.12 11.54
C ASP A 26 25.30 -42.67 11.70
N GLY A 27 26.20 -42.28 10.80
CA GLY A 27 26.61 -40.90 10.60
C GLY A 27 25.40 -40.04 10.28
N HIS A 28 24.75 -39.55 11.33
CA HIS A 28 23.89 -38.38 11.24
C HIS A 28 24.83 -37.23 10.89
N ASN A 29 24.78 -36.81 9.62
CA ASN A 29 25.25 -35.51 9.22
C ASN A 29 24.46 -34.51 10.06
N ASN A 30 25.04 -34.11 11.19
CA ASN A 30 24.46 -33.14 12.09
C ASN A 30 24.63 -31.79 11.39
N GLY A 31 23.71 -31.50 10.47
CA GLY A 31 23.68 -30.23 9.75
C GLY A 31 23.63 -29.10 10.76
N SER A 32 24.77 -28.47 10.99
CA SER A 32 24.94 -27.35 11.90
C SER A 32 24.11 -26.18 11.38
N GLY A 33 22.97 -25.94 12.03
CA GLY A 33 21.99 -24.92 11.68
C GLY A 33 20.71 -25.14 12.48
N GLN A 34 19.92 -24.09 12.71
CA GLN A 34 18.57 -24.19 13.23
C GLN A 34 17.61 -24.44 12.06
N GLN A 35 16.52 -25.16 12.31
CA GLN A 35 15.47 -25.29 11.31
C GLN A 35 14.60 -24.04 11.36
N TYR A 36 14.47 -23.36 10.24
CA TYR A 36 13.53 -22.26 10.07
C TYR A 36 12.36 -22.73 9.21
N GLN A 37 11.17 -22.36 9.63
CA GLN A 37 9.94 -22.56 8.85
C GLN A 37 9.21 -21.24 8.82
N PHE A 38 9.14 -20.64 7.64
CA PHE A 38 8.45 -19.38 7.42
C PHE A 38 7.78 -19.38 6.05
N SER A 39 6.83 -18.48 5.89
CA SER A 39 6.08 -18.27 4.66
C SER A 39 5.74 -16.79 4.55
N GLY A 40 5.43 -16.35 3.35
CA GLY A 40 4.95 -15.00 3.09
C GLY A 40 4.47 -14.88 1.67
N ALA A 41 4.13 -13.66 1.26
CA ALA A 41 3.77 -13.33 -0.11
C ALA A 41 4.85 -12.46 -0.76
N VAL A 42 5.07 -12.64 -2.06
CA VAL A 42 5.87 -11.71 -2.87
C VAL A 42 4.94 -10.82 -3.68
N GLN A 43 5.03 -9.51 -3.46
CA GLN A 43 4.01 -8.58 -3.99
C GLN A 43 4.55 -7.24 -4.48
N LYS A 44 4.40 -7.05 -5.78
CA LYS A 44 4.28 -5.76 -6.45
C LYS A 44 2.80 -5.53 -6.69
N GLY A 45 2.24 -6.28 -7.65
CA GLY A 45 1.03 -7.08 -7.44
C GLY A 45 1.43 -8.54 -7.15
N PRO A 46 0.49 -9.47 -6.92
CA PRO A 46 0.84 -10.87 -6.66
C PRO A 46 1.74 -11.46 -7.75
N LEU A 47 2.89 -12.01 -7.36
CA LEU A 47 3.68 -12.83 -8.29
C LEU A 47 2.89 -14.08 -8.67
N GLN A 48 3.07 -14.53 -9.91
CA GLN A 48 2.29 -15.64 -10.46
C GLN A 48 2.86 -17.00 -10.03
N PRO A 49 2.01 -18.03 -9.88
CA PRO A 49 2.45 -19.40 -9.60
C PRO A 49 3.58 -19.88 -10.52
N GLY A 50 4.57 -20.54 -9.95
CA GLY A 50 5.75 -21.02 -10.66
C GLY A 50 6.88 -19.98 -10.82
N SER A 51 6.66 -18.72 -10.42
CA SER A 51 7.75 -17.76 -10.19
C SER A 51 8.69 -18.28 -9.10
N VAL A 52 9.97 -17.95 -9.20
CA VAL A 52 11.03 -18.55 -8.37
C VAL A 52 11.42 -17.61 -7.24
N VAL A 53 11.56 -18.13 -6.03
CA VAL A 53 12.10 -17.41 -4.87
C VAL A 53 13.37 -18.10 -4.42
N THR A 54 14.49 -17.39 -4.50
CA THR A 54 15.80 -17.82 -3.99
C THR A 54 16.04 -17.20 -2.63
N ILE A 55 16.46 -18.02 -1.66
CA ILE A 55 16.75 -17.62 -0.29
C ILE A 55 18.25 -17.78 -0.06
N ASN A 56 18.97 -16.67 -0.01
CA ASN A 56 20.41 -16.65 0.28
C ASN A 56 20.61 -16.44 1.78
N GLU A 57 21.28 -17.37 2.47
CA GLU A 57 21.64 -17.21 3.88
C GLU A 57 22.65 -16.07 4.05
N LEU A 58 22.43 -15.21 5.05
CA LEU A 58 23.29 -14.07 5.36
C LEU A 58 23.87 -14.16 6.76
N ASN A 59 25.06 -13.60 6.98
CA ASN A 59 25.64 -13.44 8.31
C ASN A 59 25.03 -12.22 9.05
N GLN A 60 25.56 -11.90 10.23
CA GLN A 60 25.10 -10.76 11.06
C GLN A 60 25.32 -9.39 10.40
N ASP A 61 26.27 -9.29 9.46
CA ASP A 61 26.56 -8.06 8.70
C ASP A 61 25.84 -8.04 7.33
N LEU A 62 24.81 -8.89 7.19
CA LEU A 62 24.03 -9.10 5.96
C LEU A 62 24.87 -9.50 4.74
N GLN A 63 26.00 -10.20 4.96
CA GLN A 63 26.84 -10.75 3.89
C GLN A 63 26.46 -12.20 3.57
N PRO A 64 26.40 -12.60 2.29
CA PRO A 64 26.11 -13.97 1.90
C PRO A 64 27.09 -14.98 2.51
N THR A 65 26.57 -16.08 3.06
CA THR A 65 27.39 -17.20 3.58
C THR A 65 27.77 -18.20 2.50
N GLY A 66 27.13 -18.12 1.32
CA GLY A 66 27.25 -19.08 0.23
C GLY A 66 26.25 -20.24 0.28
N ARG A 67 25.40 -20.32 1.32
CA ARG A 67 24.27 -21.25 1.37
C ARG A 67 23.04 -20.61 0.77
N SER A 68 22.37 -21.31 -0.14
CA SER A 68 21.10 -20.87 -0.71
C SER A 68 20.11 -22.01 -0.91
N TYR A 69 18.83 -21.65 -0.93
CA TYR A 69 17.71 -22.53 -1.19
C TYR A 69 16.78 -21.90 -2.23
N THR A 70 15.95 -22.71 -2.85
CA THR A 70 14.97 -22.23 -3.82
C THR A 70 13.61 -22.82 -3.52
N THR A 71 12.59 -21.99 -3.59
CA THR A 71 11.17 -22.35 -3.56
C THR A 71 10.46 -21.66 -4.73
N GLN A 72 9.16 -21.87 -4.86
CA GLN A 72 8.34 -21.25 -5.90
C GLN A 72 7.10 -20.62 -5.27
N ILE A 73 6.51 -19.68 -6.00
CA ILE A 73 5.19 -19.15 -5.68
C ILE A 73 4.15 -20.27 -5.89
N GLU A 74 3.31 -20.46 -4.87
CA GLU A 74 2.40 -21.59 -4.72
C GLU A 74 0.98 -21.27 -5.20
N ASP A 75 0.58 -20.00 -5.17
CA ASP A 75 -0.78 -19.55 -5.48
C ASP A 75 -0.85 -18.15 -6.11
N TYR A 76 -2.06 -17.71 -6.44
CA TYR A 76 -2.33 -16.42 -7.08
C TYR A 76 -2.31 -15.22 -6.13
N GLU A 77 -2.15 -15.42 -4.82
CA GLU A 77 -1.91 -14.35 -3.86
C GLU A 77 -0.41 -13.99 -3.75
N GLY A 78 0.43 -14.82 -4.37
CA GLY A 78 1.88 -14.68 -4.38
C GLY A 78 2.55 -15.39 -3.21
N ASN A 79 1.88 -16.35 -2.58
CA ASN A 79 2.41 -17.02 -1.39
C ASN A 79 3.55 -17.97 -1.73
N TYR A 80 4.53 -18.06 -0.83
CA TYR A 80 5.63 -19.00 -0.86
C TYR A 80 5.87 -19.58 0.54
N SER A 81 6.45 -20.78 0.61
CA SER A 81 6.85 -21.39 1.87
C SER A 81 8.29 -21.89 1.84
N VAL A 82 8.93 -21.84 3.01
CA VAL A 82 10.30 -22.30 3.25
C VAL A 82 10.33 -23.21 4.47
N LYS A 83 11.01 -24.34 4.34
CA LYS A 83 11.25 -25.29 5.43
C LYS A 83 12.66 -25.85 5.33
N GLU A 84 13.64 -25.02 5.65
CA GLU A 84 15.06 -25.32 5.45
C GLU A 84 15.90 -25.01 6.70
N ARG A 85 17.18 -25.41 6.68
CA ARG A 85 18.09 -25.25 7.83
C ARG A 85 19.10 -24.14 7.59
N PHE A 86 19.01 -23.09 8.38
CA PHE A 86 19.91 -21.94 8.34
C PHE A 86 20.76 -21.86 9.61
N SER A 87 21.97 -21.36 9.46
CA SER A 87 22.96 -21.16 10.52
C SER A 87 22.74 -19.83 11.23
N THR A 88 22.06 -18.90 10.56
CA THR A 88 21.75 -17.55 10.98
C THR A 88 20.26 -17.27 10.71
N PRO A 89 19.67 -16.27 11.38
CA PRO A 89 18.29 -15.90 11.12
C PRO A 89 18.12 -14.95 9.93
N TYR A 90 19.21 -14.45 9.35
CA TYR A 90 19.13 -13.46 8.27
C TYR A 90 19.21 -14.12 6.90
N ALA A 91 18.36 -13.67 5.98
CA ALA A 91 18.40 -14.10 4.60
C ALA A 91 18.13 -12.93 3.64
N GLU A 92 18.64 -13.04 2.42
CA GLU A 92 18.18 -12.25 1.29
C GLU A 92 17.21 -13.12 0.49
N LEU A 93 15.99 -12.63 0.31
CA LEU A 93 15.02 -13.21 -0.60
C LEU A 93 15.19 -12.54 -1.96
N VAL A 94 15.31 -13.33 -3.02
CA VAL A 94 15.36 -12.86 -4.40
C VAL A 94 14.25 -13.56 -5.17
N ALA A 95 13.22 -12.81 -5.55
CA ALA A 95 12.11 -13.31 -6.33
C ALA A 95 12.30 -12.94 -7.80
N HIS A 96 12.07 -13.90 -8.69
CA HIS A 96 12.12 -13.70 -10.14
C HIS A 96 10.94 -14.41 -10.81
N GLY A 97 10.15 -13.68 -11.58
CA GLY A 97 9.08 -14.28 -12.37
C GLY A 97 8.02 -13.29 -12.82
N TYR A 98 6.90 -13.84 -13.28
CA TYR A 98 5.78 -13.04 -13.76
C TYR A 98 5.02 -12.43 -12.59
N TYR A 99 4.55 -11.20 -12.75
CA TYR A 99 3.83 -10.47 -11.73
C TYR A 99 2.54 -9.87 -12.29
N PHE A 100 1.52 -9.71 -11.44
CA PHE A 100 0.34 -8.95 -11.82
C PHE A 100 0.63 -7.44 -11.82
N ASN A 101 0.49 -6.81 -12.98
CA ASN A 101 0.61 -5.36 -13.17
C ASN A 101 -0.76 -4.70 -12.95
N GLU A 102 -0.89 -4.04 -11.79
CA GLU A 102 -2.10 -3.35 -11.34
C GLU A 102 -2.49 -2.19 -12.28
N LEU A 103 -1.54 -1.57 -12.97
CA LEU A 103 -1.84 -0.47 -13.91
C LEU A 103 -2.46 -0.99 -15.21
N THR A 104 -1.98 -2.13 -15.71
CA THR A 104 -2.38 -2.65 -17.03
C THR A 104 -3.41 -3.77 -16.97
N ASN A 105 -3.66 -4.35 -15.79
CA ASN A 105 -4.49 -5.55 -15.60
C ASN A 105 -3.97 -6.81 -16.32
N HIS A 106 -2.65 -6.95 -16.45
CA HIS A 106 -2.01 -8.10 -17.10
C HIS A 106 -0.91 -8.72 -16.21
N ALA A 107 -0.50 -9.95 -16.51
CA ALA A 107 0.57 -10.65 -15.80
C ALA A 107 1.60 -11.28 -16.75
N ASP A 108 1.92 -10.57 -17.83
CA ASP A 108 2.81 -10.99 -18.92
C ASP A 108 4.22 -10.39 -18.82
N GLU A 109 4.45 -9.51 -17.85
CA GLU A 109 5.76 -8.94 -17.54
C GLU A 109 6.48 -9.73 -16.46
N GLN A 110 7.81 -9.80 -16.55
CA GLN A 110 8.66 -10.40 -15.54
C GLN A 110 9.38 -9.32 -14.75
N MET A 111 9.67 -9.65 -13.49
CA MET A 111 10.48 -8.80 -12.63
C MET A 111 11.44 -9.60 -11.76
N SER A 112 12.46 -8.92 -11.25
CA SER A 112 13.39 -9.44 -10.26
C SER A 112 13.51 -8.48 -9.08
N MET A 113 13.17 -8.94 -7.88
CA MET A 113 13.15 -8.06 -6.71
C MET A 113 13.77 -8.78 -5.52
N SER A 114 14.43 -8.03 -4.61
CA SER A 114 15.01 -8.63 -3.41
C SER A 114 14.87 -7.77 -2.15
N ALA A 115 14.85 -8.42 -0.98
CA ALA A 115 14.98 -7.77 0.33
C ALA A 115 15.69 -8.66 1.35
N PHE A 116 16.13 -8.04 2.43
CA PHE A 116 16.66 -8.72 3.60
C PHE A 116 15.54 -9.03 4.59
N VAL A 117 15.61 -10.19 5.23
CA VAL A 117 14.59 -10.65 6.17
C VAL A 117 15.23 -11.25 7.42
N ASP A 118 14.55 -11.07 8.56
CA ASP A 118 14.81 -11.82 9.79
C ASP A 118 13.80 -12.98 9.89
N MET A 119 14.30 -14.20 9.70
CA MET A 119 13.54 -15.45 9.74
C MET A 119 13.11 -15.86 11.15
N ASN A 120 13.54 -15.16 12.21
CA ASN A 120 12.98 -15.36 13.55
C ASN A 120 11.56 -14.79 13.69
N ALA A 121 11.11 -13.95 12.74
CA ALA A 121 9.75 -13.42 12.73
C ALA A 121 8.73 -14.57 12.68
N THR A 122 7.81 -14.60 13.63
CA THR A 122 6.88 -15.73 13.85
C THR A 122 5.56 -15.61 13.06
N SER A 123 5.34 -14.49 12.36
CA SER A 123 4.03 -14.11 11.82
C SER A 123 3.89 -14.31 10.31
N GLN A 124 4.84 -13.84 9.51
CA GLN A 124 4.92 -13.96 8.05
C GLN A 124 6.18 -13.19 7.61
N VAL A 125 6.75 -13.54 6.46
CA VAL A 125 7.88 -12.81 5.86
C VAL A 125 7.49 -12.40 4.46
N ASN A 126 6.68 -11.36 4.36
CA ASN A 126 6.30 -10.79 3.07
C ASN A 126 7.47 -10.00 2.50
N PHE A 127 7.56 -10.01 1.18
CA PHE A 127 8.54 -9.24 0.45
C PHE A 127 7.83 -8.51 -0.69
N ASN A 128 7.85 -7.18 -0.63
CA ASN A 128 7.11 -6.31 -1.53
C ASN A 128 7.93 -5.09 -1.98
N VAL A 129 7.36 -4.26 -2.84
CA VAL A 129 8.04 -3.08 -3.43
C VAL A 129 8.62 -2.17 -2.35
N ALA A 130 7.90 -1.95 -1.25
CA ALA A 130 8.39 -1.14 -0.13
C ALA A 130 9.62 -1.77 0.53
N THR A 131 9.58 -3.07 0.84
CA THR A 131 10.75 -3.77 1.42
C THR A 131 11.96 -3.83 0.49
N ALA A 132 11.73 -3.90 -0.83
CA ALA A 132 12.81 -3.82 -1.82
C ALA A 132 13.46 -2.44 -1.84
N ALA A 133 12.65 -1.39 -1.88
CA ALA A 133 13.13 -0.01 -1.83
C ALA A 133 13.95 0.26 -0.56
N MET A 134 13.50 -0.26 0.59
CA MET A 134 14.21 -0.08 1.87
C MET A 134 15.51 -0.87 2.00
N LYS A 135 15.76 -1.88 1.15
CA LYS A 135 16.84 -2.86 1.30
C LYS A 135 18.21 -2.21 1.53
N GLN A 136 18.57 -1.21 0.72
CA GLN A 136 19.87 -0.54 0.80
C GLN A 136 20.03 0.26 2.11
N SER A 137 18.97 0.97 2.54
CA SER A 137 18.95 1.70 3.81
C SER A 137 19.07 0.76 5.02
N VAL A 138 18.34 -0.36 5.01
CA VAL A 138 18.46 -1.40 6.06
C VAL A 138 19.88 -1.95 6.11
N MET A 139 20.49 -2.23 4.95
CA MET A 139 21.87 -2.72 4.86
C MET A 139 22.86 -1.76 5.52
N ALA A 140 22.79 -0.49 5.14
CA ALA A 140 23.72 0.53 5.62
C ALA A 140 23.63 0.71 7.13
N GLN A 141 22.42 0.69 7.68
CA GLN A 141 22.19 0.80 9.12
C GLN A 141 22.69 -0.41 9.89
N VAL A 142 22.43 -1.64 9.41
CA VAL A 142 22.94 -2.85 10.06
C VAL A 142 24.46 -2.90 10.03
N GLN A 143 25.09 -2.53 8.91
CA GLN A 143 26.55 -2.42 8.82
C GLN A 143 27.14 -1.31 9.70
N ALA A 144 26.35 -0.28 10.03
CA ALA A 144 26.70 0.75 11.01
C ALA A 144 26.50 0.29 12.48
N GLY A 145 25.97 -0.92 12.70
CA GLY A 145 25.79 -1.52 14.02
C GLY A 145 24.37 -1.37 14.60
N THR A 146 23.40 -0.90 13.82
CA THR A 146 21.99 -0.86 14.21
C THR A 146 21.39 -2.28 14.15
N GLU A 147 20.54 -2.63 15.12
CA GLU A 147 19.82 -3.92 15.09
C GLU A 147 18.84 -3.98 13.91
N PHE A 148 18.64 -5.15 13.32
CA PHE A 148 17.86 -5.31 12.08
C PHE A 148 16.45 -4.70 12.17
N ASN A 149 15.71 -4.94 13.25
CA ASN A 149 14.35 -4.41 13.42
C ASN A 149 14.35 -2.88 13.56
N GLU A 150 15.32 -2.30 14.26
CA GLU A 150 15.46 -0.84 14.38
C GLU A 150 15.83 -0.21 13.03
N ALA A 151 16.69 -0.89 12.25
CA ALA A 151 17.04 -0.48 10.90
C ALA A 151 15.81 -0.49 9.97
N VAL A 152 14.96 -1.52 10.08
CA VAL A 152 13.68 -1.61 9.36
C VAL A 152 12.72 -0.50 9.77
N ASP A 153 12.57 -0.22 11.07
CA ASP A 153 11.68 0.84 11.56
C ASP A 153 12.12 2.21 11.05
N LYS A 154 13.43 2.49 11.08
CA LYS A 154 13.99 3.74 10.56
C LYS A 154 13.84 3.84 9.03
N ALA A 155 14.17 2.78 8.29
CA ALA A 155 14.01 2.77 6.84
C ALA A 155 12.54 2.92 6.43
N THR A 156 11.61 2.34 7.20
CA THR A 156 10.17 2.50 6.99
C THR A 156 9.75 3.95 7.24
N SER A 157 10.19 4.56 8.33
CA SER A 157 9.92 5.97 8.61
C SER A 157 10.38 6.89 7.48
N ASP A 158 11.60 6.66 6.97
CA ASP A 158 12.18 7.48 5.91
C ASP A 158 11.49 7.22 4.55
N LEU A 159 11.09 5.97 4.25
CA LEU A 159 10.26 5.65 3.08
C LEU A 159 8.90 6.34 3.15
N LEU A 160 8.21 6.32 4.30
CA LEU A 160 6.91 6.98 4.45
C LEU A 160 7.01 8.48 4.18
N LYS A 161 8.04 9.15 4.71
CA LYS A 161 8.28 10.57 4.44
C LYS A 161 8.56 10.85 2.97
N LEU A 162 9.29 9.96 2.29
CA LEU A 162 9.58 10.07 0.85
C LEU A 162 8.29 10.00 0.03
N TYR A 163 7.31 9.21 0.45
CA TYR A 163 5.97 9.14 -0.15
C TYR A 163 4.99 10.17 0.43
N SER A 164 5.49 11.22 1.09
CA SER A 164 4.68 12.29 1.69
C SER A 164 3.68 11.81 2.75
N TYR A 165 4.01 10.77 3.51
CA TYR A 165 3.23 10.35 4.68
C TYR A 165 3.94 10.72 5.98
N ALA A 166 3.25 11.41 6.88
CA ALA A 166 3.70 11.61 8.26
C ALA A 166 3.69 10.26 9.02
N PRO A 167 4.82 9.75 9.51
CA PRO A 167 4.85 8.46 10.22
C PRO A 167 3.99 8.43 11.49
N GLU A 168 3.78 9.58 12.13
CA GLU A 168 3.05 9.71 13.38
C GLU A 168 1.53 9.51 13.22
N GLN A 169 1.01 9.55 12.00
CA GLN A 169 -0.42 9.35 11.73
C GLN A 169 -0.86 7.87 11.87
N TRP A 170 0.09 6.95 11.92
CA TRP A 170 -0.17 5.52 11.94
C TRP A 170 -0.19 5.02 13.39
N SER A 171 -1.31 4.41 13.82
CA SER A 171 -1.53 3.96 15.21
C SER A 171 -0.68 2.76 15.66
N GLY A 172 0.30 2.37 14.84
CA GLY A 172 1.30 1.35 15.09
C GLY A 172 2.48 1.52 14.13
N HIS A 173 3.63 0.94 14.46
CA HIS A 173 4.76 0.91 13.53
C HIS A 173 4.34 0.10 12.29
N ILE A 174 4.34 0.76 11.13
CA ILE A 174 4.14 0.07 9.86
C ILE A 174 5.26 -0.95 9.70
N ASN A 175 4.90 -2.18 9.39
CA ASN A 175 5.86 -3.22 9.06
C ASN A 175 5.46 -3.88 7.74
N PHE A 176 6.12 -3.44 6.67
CA PHE A 176 5.88 -3.98 5.33
C PHE A 176 6.26 -5.46 5.20
N TYR A 177 7.11 -6.01 6.07
CA TYR A 177 7.41 -7.46 6.09
C TYR A 177 6.27 -8.32 6.62
N ASN A 178 5.29 -7.74 7.30
CA ASN A 178 4.05 -8.43 7.71
C ASN A 178 2.85 -8.05 6.83
N THR A 179 3.07 -7.22 5.80
CA THR A 179 1.99 -6.66 4.97
C THR A 179 1.99 -7.28 3.58
N ASN A 180 0.81 -7.69 3.12
CA ASN A 180 0.51 -8.04 1.75
C ASN A 180 -0.73 -7.23 1.30
N LEU A 181 -1.23 -7.38 0.07
CA LEU A 181 -2.33 -6.62 -0.53
C LEU A 181 -3.73 -7.02 -0.01
N SER A 182 -3.84 -7.94 0.93
CA SER A 182 -5.11 -8.48 1.46
C SER A 182 -5.19 -8.58 2.98
N ASN A 183 -4.07 -8.49 3.70
CA ASN A 183 -4.00 -8.89 5.11
C ASN A 183 -3.99 -7.76 6.16
N SER A 184 -3.86 -6.48 5.74
CA SER A 184 -3.55 -5.37 6.66
C SER A 184 -4.31 -4.07 6.38
N GLY A 185 -5.45 -4.12 5.65
CA GLY A 185 -6.35 -2.98 5.42
C GLY A 185 -5.61 -1.73 4.94
N ASP A 186 -5.44 -0.75 5.83
CA ASP A 186 -4.77 0.52 5.54
C ASP A 186 -3.33 0.36 5.05
N THR A 187 -2.54 -0.50 5.70
CA THR A 187 -1.14 -0.72 5.31
C THR A 187 -1.05 -1.44 3.96
N SER A 188 -2.01 -2.31 3.66
CA SER A 188 -2.15 -2.95 2.35
C SER A 188 -2.49 -1.93 1.25
N THR A 189 -3.37 -0.97 1.55
CA THR A 189 -3.73 0.10 0.61
C THR A 189 -2.56 1.05 0.37
N LEU A 190 -1.85 1.40 1.43
CA LEU A 190 -0.61 2.17 1.33
C LEU A 190 0.43 1.44 0.46
N LEU A 191 0.60 0.13 0.65
CA LEU A 191 1.49 -0.68 -0.18
C LEU A 191 1.08 -0.65 -1.66
N LEU A 192 -0.23 -0.69 -1.96
CA LEU A 192 -0.74 -0.55 -3.32
C LEU A 192 -0.40 0.82 -3.91
N VAL A 193 -0.56 1.91 -3.14
CA VAL A 193 -0.17 3.27 -3.59
C VAL A 193 1.33 3.34 -3.87
N ILE A 194 2.18 2.82 -2.97
CA ILE A 194 3.63 2.76 -3.18
C ILE A 194 3.97 1.96 -4.45
N SER A 195 3.43 0.75 -4.61
CA SER A 195 3.66 -0.10 -5.80
C SER A 195 3.29 0.60 -7.10
N THR A 196 2.09 1.19 -7.15
CA THR A 196 1.51 1.74 -8.39
C THR A 196 2.10 3.09 -8.76
N SER A 197 2.35 3.97 -7.79
CA SER A 197 3.04 5.24 -8.05
C SER A 197 4.51 5.00 -8.44
N THR A 198 5.22 4.05 -7.83
CA THR A 198 6.57 3.66 -8.25
C THR A 198 6.57 3.16 -9.69
N LEU A 199 5.64 2.28 -10.06
CA LEU A 199 5.57 1.74 -11.42
C LEU A 199 5.21 2.83 -12.43
N THR A 200 4.31 3.75 -12.08
CA THR A 200 3.95 4.89 -12.93
C THR A 200 5.18 5.77 -13.18
N MET A 201 5.92 6.09 -12.12
CA MET A 201 7.18 6.85 -12.19
C MET A 201 8.22 6.15 -13.06
N ALA A 202 8.43 4.85 -12.86
CA ALA A 202 9.36 4.04 -13.65
C ALA A 202 9.00 4.10 -15.15
N THR A 203 7.71 3.94 -15.46
CA THR A 203 7.20 3.95 -16.84
C THR A 203 7.45 5.29 -17.52
N ASP A 204 7.14 6.40 -16.85
CA ASP A 204 7.33 7.75 -17.39
C ASP A 204 8.82 8.11 -17.54
N ASN A 205 9.65 7.63 -16.60
CA ASN A 205 11.11 7.75 -16.65
C ASN A 205 11.77 6.79 -17.67
N LYS A 206 10.99 5.85 -18.25
CA LYS A 206 11.48 4.79 -19.15
C LYS A 206 12.51 3.87 -18.51
N LEU A 207 12.35 3.63 -17.22
CA LEU A 207 13.11 2.70 -16.41
C LEU A 207 12.32 1.40 -16.24
N THR A 208 13.01 0.31 -15.94
CA THR A 208 12.32 -0.84 -15.34
C THR A 208 11.89 -0.50 -13.91
N LEU A 209 10.95 -1.27 -13.36
CA LEU A 209 10.54 -1.08 -11.98
C LEU A 209 11.73 -1.30 -11.02
N GLU A 210 12.57 -2.29 -11.29
CA GLU A 210 13.76 -2.60 -10.49
C GLU A 210 14.72 -1.41 -10.44
N GLU A 211 14.99 -0.80 -11.59
CA GLU A 211 15.83 0.39 -11.68
C GLU A 211 15.24 1.54 -10.85
N GLN A 212 13.91 1.75 -10.91
CA GLN A 212 13.26 2.79 -10.12
C GLN A 212 13.29 2.50 -8.60
N ILE A 213 13.13 1.23 -8.21
CA ILE A 213 13.25 0.79 -6.81
C ILE A 213 14.68 1.00 -6.30
N ASP A 214 15.70 0.72 -7.13
CA ASP A 214 17.09 0.94 -6.79
C ASP A 214 17.40 2.44 -6.62
N GLU A 215 16.85 3.31 -7.49
CA GLU A 215 16.97 4.77 -7.33
C GLU A 215 16.35 5.26 -6.02
N ILE A 216 15.16 4.76 -5.67
CA ILE A 216 14.52 5.07 -4.37
C ILE A 216 15.42 4.60 -3.23
N GLY A 217 15.97 3.38 -3.32
CA GLY A 217 16.86 2.83 -2.30
C GLY A 217 18.11 3.69 -2.07
N GLN A 218 18.69 4.26 -3.13
CA GLN A 218 19.83 5.17 -3.03
C GLN A 218 19.44 6.48 -2.34
N VAL A 219 18.29 7.05 -2.69
CA VAL A 219 17.77 8.28 -2.06
C VAL A 219 17.49 8.09 -0.56
N LEU A 220 17.03 6.91 -0.15
CA LEU A 220 16.80 6.57 1.27
C LEU A 220 18.07 6.49 2.13
N LEU A 221 19.27 6.49 1.52
CA LEU A 221 20.52 6.59 2.27
C LEU A 221 20.76 8.01 2.82
N GLU A 222 20.17 9.02 2.18
CA GLU A 222 20.37 10.44 2.53
C GLU A 222 19.01 11.16 2.65
N PRO A 223 18.21 10.88 3.69
CA PRO A 223 16.84 11.40 3.84
C PRO A 223 16.71 12.91 4.08
N GLU A 224 17.84 13.62 4.17
CA GLU A 224 17.91 15.09 4.29
C GLU A 224 18.51 15.75 3.03
N SER A 225 18.75 14.97 1.97
CA SER A 225 19.34 15.46 0.71
C SER A 225 18.33 16.23 -0.14
N ALA A 226 18.84 17.05 -1.07
CA ALA A 226 17.99 17.70 -2.08
C ALA A 226 17.32 16.65 -2.99
N GLN A 227 18.01 15.55 -3.29
CA GLN A 227 17.47 14.45 -4.11
C GLN A 227 16.27 13.78 -3.44
N PHE A 228 16.28 13.67 -2.11
CA PHE A 228 15.13 13.17 -1.35
C PHE A 228 13.90 14.06 -1.51
N GLU A 229 14.05 15.38 -1.37
CA GLU A 229 12.93 16.32 -1.54
C GLU A 229 12.45 16.39 -3.00
N GLU A 230 13.35 16.32 -3.99
CA GLU A 230 12.99 16.26 -5.41
C GLU A 230 12.19 14.99 -5.74
N MET A 231 12.66 13.82 -5.27
CA MET A 231 11.97 12.55 -5.48
C MET A 231 10.64 12.50 -4.73
N LYS A 232 10.56 13.06 -3.53
CA LYS A 232 9.31 13.18 -2.77
C LYS A 232 8.25 13.98 -3.53
N GLN A 233 8.64 15.12 -4.12
CA GLN A 233 7.74 15.92 -4.94
C GLN A 233 7.25 15.14 -6.16
N ALA A 234 8.16 14.46 -6.86
CA ALA A 234 7.80 13.62 -8.01
C ALA A 234 6.83 12.48 -7.62
N LEU A 235 7.13 11.73 -6.57
CA LEU A 235 6.27 10.64 -6.09
C LEU A 235 4.89 11.14 -5.66
N ASN A 236 4.80 12.35 -5.10
CA ASN A 236 3.50 12.97 -4.80
C ASN A 236 2.69 13.22 -6.08
N GLU A 237 3.32 13.72 -7.15
CA GLU A 237 2.66 13.90 -8.45
C GLU A 237 2.19 12.56 -9.04
N TYR A 238 2.99 11.51 -8.94
CA TYR A 238 2.62 10.17 -9.42
C TYR A 238 1.53 9.52 -8.57
N SER A 239 1.52 9.74 -7.25
CA SER A 239 0.41 9.35 -6.37
C SER A 239 -0.89 10.03 -6.78
N LEU A 240 -0.87 11.33 -7.08
CA LEU A 240 -2.03 12.07 -7.60
C LEU A 240 -2.50 11.57 -8.97
N ALA A 241 -1.59 11.11 -9.83
CA ALA A 241 -1.94 10.55 -11.12
C ALA A 241 -2.80 9.27 -10.99
N LEU A 242 -2.75 8.57 -9.85
CA LEU A 242 -3.51 7.34 -9.62
C LEU A 242 -5.02 7.54 -9.70
N TYR A 243 -5.54 8.74 -9.43
CA TYR A 243 -6.97 9.09 -9.64
C TYR A 243 -7.46 8.86 -11.08
N LYS A 244 -6.54 8.83 -12.05
CA LYS A 244 -6.84 8.64 -13.48
C LYS A 244 -6.53 7.23 -13.97
N THR A 245 -6.07 6.35 -13.08
CA THR A 245 -5.75 4.96 -13.38
C THR A 245 -6.87 4.05 -12.90
N ALA A 246 -6.85 2.79 -13.34
CA ALA A 246 -7.75 1.75 -12.84
C ALA A 246 -7.03 0.82 -11.84
N ALA A 247 -5.97 1.29 -11.17
CA ALA A 247 -5.07 0.40 -10.42
C ALA A 247 -5.78 -0.36 -9.29
N TYR A 248 -6.65 0.33 -8.56
CA TYR A 248 -7.44 -0.29 -7.49
C TYR A 248 -8.44 -1.30 -8.05
N GLU A 249 -9.20 -0.90 -9.07
CA GLU A 249 -10.21 -1.75 -9.70
C GLU A 249 -9.60 -2.98 -10.36
N ASN A 250 -8.45 -2.83 -11.03
CA ASN A 250 -7.71 -3.94 -11.62
C ASN A 250 -7.26 -4.93 -10.54
N THR A 251 -6.74 -4.43 -9.42
CA THR A 251 -6.32 -5.28 -8.29
C THR A 251 -7.53 -6.00 -7.69
N MET A 252 -8.63 -5.29 -7.44
CA MET A 252 -9.88 -5.88 -6.95
C MET A 252 -10.38 -6.98 -7.90
N ASN A 253 -10.38 -6.74 -9.21
CA ASN A 253 -10.79 -7.72 -10.22
C ASN A 253 -9.88 -8.94 -10.23
N TYR A 254 -8.55 -8.74 -10.18
CA TYR A 254 -7.60 -9.84 -10.11
C TYR A 254 -7.84 -10.74 -8.90
N PHE A 255 -8.08 -10.15 -7.72
CA PHE A 255 -8.38 -10.92 -6.51
C PHE A 255 -9.69 -11.68 -6.67
N ALA A 256 -10.75 -11.03 -7.15
CA ALA A 256 -12.05 -11.66 -7.37
C ALA A 256 -11.98 -12.82 -8.40
N ASP A 257 -11.29 -12.61 -9.53
CA ASP A 257 -11.14 -13.60 -10.60
C ASP A 257 -10.36 -14.84 -10.14
N ASN A 258 -9.50 -14.70 -9.13
CA ASN A 258 -8.74 -15.79 -8.51
C ASN A 258 -9.38 -16.33 -7.22
N GLY A 259 -10.61 -15.89 -6.88
CA GLY A 259 -11.33 -16.37 -5.70
C GLY A 259 -10.73 -15.92 -4.37
N LEU A 260 -9.97 -14.82 -4.37
CA LEU A 260 -9.35 -14.21 -3.21
C LEU A 260 -10.23 -13.08 -2.65
N GLU A 261 -10.12 -12.81 -1.35
CA GLU A 261 -10.80 -11.68 -0.71
C GLU A 261 -10.00 -10.39 -0.89
N PHE A 262 -10.69 -9.30 -1.20
CA PHE A 262 -10.13 -7.97 -1.33
C PHE A 262 -10.98 -6.99 -0.51
N ASP A 263 -10.57 -6.74 0.73
CA ASP A 263 -11.26 -5.88 1.71
C ASP A 263 -10.36 -4.73 2.19
N ILE A 264 -9.46 -4.27 1.31
CA ILE A 264 -8.63 -3.10 1.60
C ILE A 264 -9.38 -1.82 1.23
N PRO A 265 -9.24 -0.74 2.02
CA PRO A 265 -9.79 0.58 1.71
C PRO A 265 -9.41 1.09 0.32
N HIS A 266 -10.18 2.05 -0.19
CA HIS A 266 -9.92 2.60 -1.51
C HIS A 266 -8.71 3.55 -1.52
N ILE A 267 -7.87 3.48 -2.57
CA ILE A 267 -6.62 4.25 -2.70
C ILE A 267 -6.79 5.77 -2.58
N ASP A 268 -7.92 6.35 -3.01
CA ASP A 268 -8.23 7.77 -2.86
C ASP A 268 -8.11 8.31 -1.43
N TYR A 269 -8.25 7.46 -0.40
CA TYR A 269 -8.05 7.83 1.00
C TYR A 269 -6.59 7.81 1.45
N PHE A 270 -5.70 7.40 0.56
CA PHE A 270 -4.26 7.23 0.78
C PHE A 270 -3.45 8.12 -0.16
N ILE A 271 -4.10 9.04 -0.87
CA ILE A 271 -3.45 10.07 -1.69
C ILE A 271 -3.51 11.39 -0.93
N ASP A 272 -2.35 11.99 -0.68
CA ASP A 272 -2.24 13.32 -0.09
C ASP A 272 -2.38 14.39 -1.18
N VAL A 273 -3.60 14.90 -1.35
CA VAL A 273 -3.94 15.90 -2.36
C VAL A 273 -3.30 17.26 -2.07
N SER A 274 -3.10 17.61 -0.80
CA SER A 274 -2.54 18.89 -0.37
C SER A 274 -1.01 18.90 -0.30
N GLY A 275 -0.38 17.74 -0.23
CA GLY A 275 1.07 17.61 -0.01
C GLY A 275 1.51 18.00 1.41
N ASP A 276 0.59 18.03 2.39
CA ASP A 276 0.86 18.42 3.77
C ASP A 276 1.11 17.23 4.71
N GLY A 277 1.10 16.01 4.18
CA GLY A 277 1.32 14.76 4.87
C GLY A 277 0.09 14.17 5.55
N VAL A 278 -1.08 14.80 5.41
CA VAL A 278 -2.32 14.43 6.08
C VAL A 278 -3.28 13.76 5.10
N LEU A 279 -3.63 12.51 5.38
CA LEU A 279 -4.59 11.76 4.57
C LEU A 279 -6.04 12.21 4.77
N PRO A 280 -6.91 11.99 3.77
CA PRO A 280 -8.35 12.16 3.92
C PRO A 280 -8.91 11.47 5.17
N ASN A 281 -9.84 12.13 5.85
CA ASN A 281 -10.49 11.55 7.02
C ASN A 281 -11.39 10.37 6.60
N LYS A 282 -11.14 9.20 7.20
CA LYS A 282 -11.82 7.92 6.91
C LYS A 282 -13.33 7.96 7.19
N ASP A 283 -13.77 8.85 8.07
CA ASP A 283 -15.20 9.04 8.39
C ASP A 283 -15.90 10.00 7.42
N LEU A 284 -15.14 10.67 6.54
CA LEU A 284 -15.66 11.61 5.55
C LEU A 284 -15.56 11.03 4.15
N PRO A 285 -16.46 11.40 3.23
CA PRO A 285 -16.37 10.99 1.83
C PRO A 285 -15.22 11.70 1.11
N VAL A 286 -14.58 11.00 0.17
CA VAL A 286 -13.64 11.62 -0.78
C VAL A 286 -14.40 12.01 -2.04
N PHE A 287 -14.38 13.30 -2.36
CA PHE A 287 -15.03 13.86 -3.55
C PHE A 287 -14.10 13.74 -4.76
N ARG A 288 -14.57 13.05 -5.81
CA ARG A 288 -13.81 12.79 -7.05
C ARG A 288 -14.04 13.83 -8.13
N TYR A 289 -15.25 14.37 -8.17
CA TYR A 289 -15.69 15.25 -9.24
C TYR A 289 -16.58 16.33 -8.65
N THR A 290 -16.12 17.57 -8.65
CA THR A 290 -16.89 18.72 -8.20
C THR A 290 -16.59 19.85 -9.17
N SER A 291 -17.06 19.75 -10.41
CA SER A 291 -16.79 20.79 -11.39
C SER A 291 -18.00 21.14 -12.23
N GLY A 292 -18.09 22.43 -12.53
CA GLY A 292 -18.89 22.98 -13.59
C GLY A 292 -17.99 23.55 -14.69
N VAL A 293 -18.53 23.70 -15.88
CA VAL A 293 -17.78 24.28 -17.01
C VAL A 293 -17.84 25.81 -16.94
N GLY A 294 -16.74 26.47 -17.30
CA GLY A 294 -16.68 27.94 -17.42
C GLY A 294 -17.80 28.50 -18.31
N ILE A 295 -18.44 29.58 -17.88
CA ILE A 295 -19.50 30.26 -18.64
C ILE A 295 -19.13 31.72 -18.88
N GLY A 296 -19.13 32.14 -20.14
CA GLY A 296 -18.99 33.54 -20.52
C GLY A 296 -20.24 34.37 -20.20
N SER A 297 -20.04 35.65 -19.88
CA SER A 297 -21.11 36.65 -19.68
C SER A 297 -22.06 36.80 -20.87
N ASP A 298 -21.58 36.56 -22.08
CA ASP A 298 -22.32 36.59 -23.35
C ASP A 298 -23.09 35.28 -23.61
N GLU A 299 -22.89 34.25 -22.78
CA GLU A 299 -23.51 32.93 -22.92
C GLU A 299 -24.72 32.73 -21.97
N ILE A 300 -25.30 33.83 -21.46
CA ILE A 300 -26.51 33.82 -20.62
C ILE A 300 -27.63 33.03 -21.30
N GLY A 301 -28.31 32.18 -20.52
CA GLY A 301 -29.35 31.27 -20.99
C GLY A 301 -28.84 29.94 -21.54
N GLY A 302 -27.53 29.79 -21.77
CA GLY A 302 -26.90 28.53 -22.16
C GLY A 302 -26.93 27.48 -21.03
N LEU A 303 -27.05 26.20 -21.40
CA LEU A 303 -26.96 25.09 -20.45
C LEU A 303 -25.51 24.66 -20.25
N ARG A 304 -25.15 24.40 -19.00
CA ARG A 304 -23.81 23.98 -18.59
C ARG A 304 -23.89 22.90 -17.52
N PRO A 305 -23.01 21.90 -17.58
CA PRO A 305 -22.99 20.87 -16.56
C PRO A 305 -22.35 21.42 -15.29
N ALA A 306 -22.89 21.02 -14.15
CA ALA A 306 -22.31 21.05 -12.82
C ALA A 306 -22.57 19.69 -12.17
N GLY A 307 -21.79 19.28 -11.20
CA GLY A 307 -22.06 17.99 -10.55
C GLY A 307 -21.19 17.71 -9.36
N ALA A 308 -21.53 16.60 -8.69
CA ALA A 308 -20.76 16.06 -7.60
C ALA A 308 -20.70 14.53 -7.68
N GLY A 309 -19.54 13.97 -7.39
CA GLY A 309 -19.34 12.53 -7.18
C GLY A 309 -18.41 12.31 -5.99
N ALA A 310 -18.69 11.29 -5.18
CA ALA A 310 -17.87 10.91 -4.05
C ALA A 310 -17.90 9.40 -3.83
N ILE A 311 -16.91 8.92 -3.08
CA ILE A 311 -16.84 7.55 -2.59
C ILE A 311 -16.67 7.55 -1.07
N ASP A 312 -17.08 6.46 -0.43
CA ASP A 312 -16.74 6.20 0.96
C ASP A 312 -15.39 5.49 1.11
N TYR A 313 -15.00 5.18 2.35
CA TYR A 313 -13.71 4.57 2.67
C TYR A 313 -13.41 3.25 1.94
N GLN A 314 -14.45 2.50 1.59
CA GLN A 314 -14.34 1.23 0.85
C GLN A 314 -14.54 1.43 -0.66
N GLY A 315 -14.50 2.66 -1.15
CA GLY A 315 -14.63 2.97 -2.57
C GLY A 315 -16.05 2.86 -3.10
N ARG A 316 -17.05 2.66 -2.23
CA ARG A 316 -18.43 2.52 -2.67
C ARG A 316 -18.93 3.90 -3.13
N PRO A 317 -19.42 4.02 -4.37
CA PRO A 317 -19.92 5.30 -4.86
C PRO A 317 -21.09 5.80 -4.00
N MET A 318 -21.12 7.12 -3.82
CA MET A 318 -22.18 7.77 -3.06
C MET A 318 -23.27 8.33 -3.96
N THR A 319 -24.52 8.19 -3.52
CA THR A 319 -25.68 8.87 -4.12
C THR A 319 -25.90 10.23 -3.44
N PHE A 320 -26.51 11.17 -4.15
CA PHE A 320 -26.69 12.54 -3.69
C PHE A 320 -28.15 13.01 -3.72
N GLU A 321 -28.45 14.04 -2.94
CA GLU A 321 -29.64 14.88 -3.08
C GLU A 321 -29.21 16.35 -3.29
N VAL A 322 -30.01 17.12 -4.03
CA VAL A 322 -29.77 18.56 -4.22
C VAL A 322 -30.71 19.30 -3.29
N THR A 323 -30.18 20.12 -2.38
CA THR A 323 -30.97 20.78 -1.33
C THR A 323 -30.86 22.31 -1.34
N GLY A 324 -30.04 22.86 -2.22
CA GLY A 324 -29.90 24.30 -2.41
C GLY A 324 -30.40 24.77 -3.77
N GLU A 325 -30.23 26.05 -4.01
CA GLU A 325 -30.43 26.71 -5.30
C GLU A 325 -29.16 27.47 -5.67
N PHE A 326 -28.94 27.70 -6.96
CA PHE A 326 -27.92 28.62 -7.43
C PHE A 326 -28.36 30.07 -7.19
N LYS A 327 -27.39 30.98 -7.01
CA LYS A 327 -27.67 32.38 -6.70
C LYS A 327 -27.93 33.22 -7.95
N HIS A 328 -27.29 32.90 -9.06
CA HIS A 328 -27.28 33.69 -10.31
C HIS A 328 -27.88 32.93 -11.50
N GLY A 329 -28.31 31.69 -11.28
CA GLY A 329 -28.94 30.87 -12.29
C GLY A 329 -29.99 29.93 -11.73
N GLU A 330 -30.54 29.11 -12.61
CA GLU A 330 -31.53 28.09 -12.29
C GLU A 330 -31.02 26.68 -12.61
N ILE A 331 -31.60 25.70 -11.92
CA ILE A 331 -31.45 24.30 -12.26
C ILE A 331 -32.44 23.97 -13.38
N ALA A 332 -31.94 23.71 -14.59
CA ALA A 332 -32.76 23.30 -15.72
C ALA A 332 -33.19 21.83 -15.62
N SER A 333 -32.29 20.95 -15.17
CA SER A 333 -32.58 19.56 -14.85
C SER A 333 -31.53 18.94 -13.94
N ILE A 334 -31.90 17.86 -13.27
CA ILE A 334 -31.02 17.06 -12.41
C ILE A 334 -31.09 15.62 -12.88
N GLU A 335 -29.95 14.97 -12.97
CA GLU A 335 -29.80 13.55 -13.24
C GLU A 335 -29.04 12.92 -12.05
N TYR A 336 -29.72 12.02 -11.34
CA TYR A 336 -29.13 11.25 -10.27
C TYR A 336 -28.61 9.92 -10.81
N THR A 337 -27.38 9.57 -10.46
CA THR A 337 -26.80 8.28 -10.77
C THR A 337 -26.37 7.58 -9.49
N ASP A 338 -26.03 6.29 -9.60
CA ASP A 338 -25.48 5.54 -8.47
C ASP A 338 -24.07 6.04 -8.08
N THR A 339 -23.45 6.91 -8.87
CA THR A 339 -22.08 7.40 -8.69
C THR A 339 -21.99 8.90 -8.43
N GLY A 340 -23.11 9.61 -8.39
CA GLY A 340 -23.09 11.07 -8.29
C GLY A 340 -24.40 11.75 -8.65
N VAL A 341 -24.29 13.05 -8.89
CA VAL A 341 -25.35 13.90 -9.41
C VAL A 341 -24.80 14.80 -10.51
N SER A 342 -25.54 14.89 -11.61
CA SER A 342 -25.32 15.82 -12.70
C SER A 342 -26.44 16.84 -12.72
N ILE A 343 -26.08 18.12 -12.83
CA ILE A 343 -26.96 19.27 -12.73
C ILE A 343 -26.75 20.10 -13.98
N TRP A 344 -27.81 20.31 -14.76
CA TRP A 344 -27.79 21.24 -15.88
C TRP A 344 -28.14 22.63 -15.37
N TYR A 345 -27.12 23.48 -15.25
CA TYR A 345 -27.23 24.86 -14.84
C TYR A 345 -27.57 25.77 -16.02
N ARG A 346 -28.43 26.76 -15.79
CA ARG A 346 -28.67 27.87 -16.72
C ARG A 346 -28.42 29.20 -16.00
N LEU A 347 -27.46 29.97 -16.50
CA LEU A 347 -27.23 31.34 -16.03
C LEU A 347 -28.42 32.23 -16.45
N THR A 348 -29.06 32.90 -15.48
CA THR A 348 -30.24 33.74 -15.73
C THR A 348 -29.95 35.22 -15.61
N ASP A 349 -29.13 35.59 -14.63
CA ASP A 349 -28.65 36.95 -14.44
C ASP A 349 -27.22 36.94 -13.90
N VAL A 350 -26.47 37.99 -14.16
CA VAL A 350 -25.14 38.13 -13.58
C VAL A 350 -24.75 39.58 -13.47
N ASP A 351 -24.30 39.98 -12.29
CA ASP A 351 -23.55 41.22 -12.07
C ASP A 351 -22.09 40.84 -11.79
N PHE A 352 -21.18 41.27 -12.66
CA PHE A 352 -19.77 40.88 -12.57
C PHE A 352 -19.03 41.78 -11.59
N GLU A 353 -18.83 41.29 -10.37
CA GLU A 353 -17.79 41.81 -9.49
C GLU A 353 -16.45 41.11 -9.80
N GLY A 354 -15.64 41.71 -10.69
CA GLY A 354 -14.32 41.19 -11.08
C GLY A 354 -14.31 40.37 -12.38
N ASP A 355 -13.27 39.55 -12.57
CA ASP A 355 -13.03 38.80 -13.81
C ASP A 355 -13.71 37.42 -13.83
N SER A 356 -14.01 36.84 -12.67
CA SER A 356 -14.79 35.60 -12.53
C SER A 356 -15.33 35.40 -11.11
N PHE A 357 -16.37 34.58 -10.94
CA PHE A 357 -16.85 34.10 -9.64
C PHE A 357 -17.48 32.71 -9.75
N GLU A 358 -17.64 32.00 -8.63
CA GLU A 358 -18.32 30.72 -8.59
C GLU A 358 -19.78 30.87 -8.13
N ASP A 359 -20.71 30.26 -8.88
CA ASP A 359 -22.10 30.07 -8.45
C ASP A 359 -22.31 28.60 -8.08
N CYS A 360 -22.77 28.33 -6.87
CA CYS A 360 -22.75 26.99 -6.29
C CYS A 360 -24.10 26.58 -5.72
N VAL A 361 -24.46 25.31 -5.94
CA VAL A 361 -25.61 24.65 -5.31
C VAL A 361 -25.14 23.68 -4.22
N THR A 362 -25.89 23.59 -3.12
CA THR A 362 -25.62 22.59 -2.07
C THR A 362 -26.16 21.22 -2.50
N VAL A 363 -25.29 20.21 -2.41
CA VAL A 363 -25.64 18.80 -2.55
C VAL A 363 -25.28 18.05 -1.28
N ASN A 364 -26.06 17.05 -0.89
CA ASN A 364 -25.77 16.21 0.27
C ASN A 364 -25.58 14.77 -0.16
N THR A 365 -24.62 14.07 0.42
CA THR A 365 -24.54 12.60 0.28
C THR A 365 -25.74 11.93 0.96
N VAL A 366 -26.24 10.84 0.39
CA VAL A 366 -27.44 10.14 0.89
C VAL A 366 -27.12 8.71 1.30
N LYS A 367 -26.30 8.00 0.51
CA LYS A 367 -25.85 6.63 0.76
C LYS A 367 -24.49 6.43 0.13
N PRO A 368 -23.66 5.48 0.61
CA PRO A 368 -23.79 4.76 1.90
C PRO A 368 -23.68 5.70 3.12
N ALA A 369 -23.99 5.20 4.33
CA ALA A 369 -23.88 5.98 5.56
C ALA A 369 -22.41 6.15 5.98
N PRO A 370 -22.01 7.30 6.58
CA PRO A 370 -22.87 8.36 7.11
C PRO A 370 -23.47 9.25 6.02
N ALA A 371 -24.79 9.42 6.04
CA ALA A 371 -25.51 10.29 5.12
C ALA A 371 -25.44 11.76 5.58
N ASN A 372 -25.75 12.69 4.68
CA ASN A 372 -25.86 14.13 4.88
C ASN A 372 -24.53 14.89 5.04
N PHE A 373 -23.50 14.53 4.28
CA PHE A 373 -22.33 15.40 4.14
C PHE A 373 -22.61 16.48 3.08
N PRO A 374 -22.71 17.77 3.47
CA PRO A 374 -22.98 18.85 2.54
C PRO A 374 -21.73 19.20 1.73
N TRP A 375 -21.91 19.41 0.44
CA TRP A 375 -20.88 19.87 -0.48
C TRP A 375 -21.42 20.90 -1.47
N LYS A 376 -20.52 21.65 -2.11
CA LYS A 376 -20.85 22.67 -3.11
C LYS A 376 -20.48 22.18 -4.51
N ALA A 377 -21.49 22.01 -5.36
CA ALA A 377 -21.30 21.83 -6.79
C ALA A 377 -21.34 23.22 -7.44
N CYS A 378 -20.21 23.67 -7.98
CA CYS A 378 -20.02 25.04 -8.45
C CYS A 378 -19.84 25.11 -9.96
N VAL A 379 -20.25 26.24 -10.53
CA VAL A 379 -20.01 26.65 -11.91
C VAL A 379 -19.20 27.93 -11.87
N THR A 380 -18.06 27.96 -12.57
CA THR A 380 -17.24 29.17 -12.69
C THR A 380 -17.80 30.06 -13.80
N ILE A 381 -18.17 31.28 -13.45
CA ILE A 381 -18.67 32.28 -14.40
C ILE A 381 -17.54 33.26 -14.66
N VAL A 382 -17.22 33.50 -15.93
CA VAL A 382 -16.08 34.30 -16.38
C VAL A 382 -16.58 35.49 -17.17
N LYS A 383 -16.00 36.66 -16.90
CA LYS A 383 -16.29 37.87 -17.65
C LYS A 383 -15.57 37.80 -18.99
N ASN A 384 -16.32 37.75 -20.08
CA ASN A 384 -15.76 37.92 -21.41
C ASN A 384 -15.54 39.41 -21.68
N ASN A 385 -14.33 39.75 -22.14
CA ASN A 385 -13.91 41.13 -22.48
C ASN A 385 -14.42 41.58 -23.84
#